data_AF-A0A7W1XB34-F1
#
_entry.id   AF-A0A7W1XB34-F1
#
_cell.length_a   1.000
_cell.length_b   1.000
_cell.length_c   1.000
_cell.angle_alpha   90.00
_cell.angle_beta   90.00
_cell.angle_gamma   90.00
#
_symmetry.space_group_name_H-M   'P 1'
#
loop_
_entity.id
_entity.type
_entity.pdbx_description
1 polymer ?
#
loop_
_entity_poly.entity_id
_entity_poly.type
_entity_poly.pdbx_seq_one_letter_code
_entity_poly.pdbx_strand_id
1 'polypeptide(L)'
;MSAQTKKRNRRGRPPVDEPNYIACIDWDFGWKHPRDFQELLKAWEDGLAVEDIARALGRPLGEVVVYIMDQWEKGNLPDRPNGLWGRRKRA
;
A
#
# COMPACT_ATOMS: atom_id res chain seq x y z
N MET A 1 49.38 -2.08 21.07
CA MET A 1 47.98 -2.37 21.43
C MET A 1 47.10 -1.89 20.28
N SER A 2 46.68 -2.80 19.41
CA SER A 2 46.02 -2.49 18.13
C SER A 2 44.51 -2.48 18.33
N ALA A 3 43.86 -1.33 18.19
CA ALA A 3 42.41 -1.23 18.21
C ALA A 3 41.85 -1.68 16.85
N GLN A 4 41.03 -2.73 16.86
CA GLN A 4 40.46 -3.39 15.69
C GLN A 4 39.19 -2.65 15.25
N THR A 5 39.26 -1.94 14.12
CA THR A 5 38.14 -1.17 13.57
C THR A 5 37.06 -2.10 13.02
N LYS A 6 35.87 -2.07 13.64
CA LYS A 6 34.68 -2.82 13.21
C LYS A 6 34.25 -2.32 11.82
N LYS A 7 34.52 -3.09 10.76
CA LYS A 7 34.10 -2.76 9.39
C LYS A 7 32.57 -2.70 9.33
N ARG A 8 32.05 -1.49 9.05
CA ARG A 8 30.64 -1.25 8.69
C ARG A 8 30.30 -2.14 7.48
N ASN A 9 29.41 -3.12 7.66
CA ASN A 9 28.84 -3.90 6.57
C ASN A 9 28.09 -2.95 5.62
N ARG A 10 28.79 -2.42 4.60
CA ARG A 10 28.14 -1.86 3.43
C ARG A 10 27.53 -3.06 2.73
N ARG A 11 26.19 -3.17 2.76
CA ARG A 11 25.44 -4.22 2.07
C ARG A 11 25.93 -4.22 0.61
N GLY A 12 26.76 -5.20 0.28
CA GLY A 12 27.22 -5.41 -1.08
C GLY A 12 25.99 -5.64 -1.96
N ARG A 13 26.11 -5.30 -3.24
CA ARG A 13 25.11 -5.69 -4.25
C ARG A 13 24.77 -7.17 -4.03
N PRO A 14 23.48 -7.57 -3.98
CA PRO A 14 23.12 -8.97 -3.88
C PRO A 14 23.87 -9.79 -4.94
N PRO A 15 24.22 -11.05 -4.66
CA PRO A 15 24.81 -11.95 -5.65
C PRO A 15 23.99 -11.93 -6.94
N VAL A 16 24.66 -11.91 -8.10
CA VAL A 16 24.03 -11.80 -9.43
C VAL A 16 23.09 -12.98 -9.74
N ASP A 17 23.24 -14.08 -8.99
CA ASP A 17 22.60 -15.37 -9.25
C ASP A 17 21.44 -15.67 -8.29
N GLU A 18 21.06 -14.73 -7.42
CA GLU A 18 19.89 -14.88 -6.55
C GLU A 18 18.61 -14.56 -7.36
N PRO A 19 17.58 -15.42 -7.37
CA PRO A 19 16.37 -15.16 -8.14
C PRO A 19 15.73 -13.86 -7.65
N ASN A 20 15.44 -12.95 -8.58
CA ASN A 20 14.79 -11.68 -8.27
C ASN A 20 13.46 -11.94 -7.55
N TYR A 21 13.32 -11.40 -6.32
CA TYR A 21 12.02 -11.35 -5.66
C TYR A 21 11.19 -10.22 -6.27
N ILE A 22 10.05 -10.57 -6.87
CA ILE A 22 9.07 -9.61 -7.36
C ILE A 22 7.98 -9.50 -6.29
N ALA A 23 7.92 -8.35 -5.62
CA ALA A 23 6.87 -8.10 -4.64
C ALA A 23 5.48 -8.16 -5.28
N CYS A 24 4.54 -8.77 -4.56
CA CYS A 24 3.13 -8.85 -4.96
C CYS A 24 2.87 -9.57 -6.30
N ILE A 25 3.77 -10.48 -6.72
CA ILE A 25 3.60 -11.22 -7.98
C ILE A 25 2.31 -12.06 -8.03
N ASP A 26 1.83 -12.51 -6.88
CA ASP A 26 0.61 -13.32 -6.76
C ASP A 26 -0.65 -12.50 -6.45
N TRP A 27 -0.56 -11.17 -6.44
CA TRP A 27 -1.69 -10.29 -6.11
C TRP A 27 -2.50 -9.91 -7.35
N ASP A 28 -3.80 -9.64 -7.16
CA ASP A 28 -4.70 -9.22 -8.24
C ASP A 28 -4.91 -7.69 -8.21
N PHE A 29 -4.28 -6.99 -9.16
CA PHE A 29 -4.45 -5.54 -9.33
C PHE A 29 -5.47 -5.16 -10.42
N GLY A 30 -6.33 -6.08 -10.84
CA GLY A 30 -7.44 -5.80 -11.75
C GLY A 30 -8.64 -5.17 -11.03
N TRP A 31 -8.96 -3.91 -11.34
CA TRP A 31 -10.08 -3.18 -10.73
C TRP A 31 -11.25 -3.00 -11.70
N LYS A 32 -12.49 -3.20 -11.23
CA LYS A 32 -13.71 -3.01 -12.04
C LYS A 32 -14.12 -1.53 -12.04
N HIS A 33 -13.55 -0.78 -12.96
CA HIS A 33 -13.96 0.60 -13.20
C HIS A 33 -15.33 0.67 -13.91
N PRO A 34 -16.17 1.69 -13.61
CA PRO A 34 -15.95 2.75 -12.62
C PRO A 34 -16.37 2.36 -11.19
N ARG A 35 -17.06 1.21 -11.01
CA ARG A 35 -17.70 0.80 -9.76
C ARG A 35 -16.75 0.83 -8.57
N ASP A 36 -15.63 0.13 -8.66
CA ASP A 36 -14.72 -0.04 -7.53
C ASP A 36 -14.06 1.29 -7.13
N PHE A 37 -13.79 2.16 -8.11
CA PHE A 37 -13.28 3.51 -7.85
C PHE A 37 -14.31 4.40 -7.16
N GLN A 38 -15.57 4.36 -7.58
CA GLN A 38 -16.62 5.16 -6.94
C GLN A 38 -16.87 4.75 -5.49
N GLU A 39 -16.82 3.44 -5.23
CA GLU A 39 -16.94 2.92 -3.87
C GLU A 39 -15.71 3.29 -3.01
N LEU A 40 -14.51 3.21 -3.57
CA LEU A 40 -13.29 3.69 -2.95
C LEU A 40 -13.39 5.18 -2.60
N LEU A 41 -13.71 6.03 -3.57
CA LEU A 41 -13.75 7.48 -3.43
C LEU A 41 -14.76 7.90 -2.35
N LYS A 42 -15.97 7.33 -2.41
CA LYS A 42 -17.00 7.59 -1.39
C LYS A 42 -16.51 7.22 0.02
N ALA A 43 -15.95 6.02 0.17
CA ALA A 43 -15.43 5.56 1.46
C ALA A 43 -14.22 6.38 1.93
N TRP A 44 -13.42 6.88 0.98
CA TRP A 44 -12.28 7.76 1.25
C TRP A 44 -12.72 9.11 1.79
N GLU A 45 -13.71 9.75 1.14
CA GLU A 45 -14.30 11.05 1.50
C GLU A 45 -15.09 11.00 2.81
N ASP A 46 -15.79 9.89 3.08
CA ASP A 46 -16.45 9.64 4.38
C ASP A 46 -15.42 9.55 5.53
N GLY A 47 -14.14 9.44 5.18
CA GLY A 47 -13.02 9.36 6.08
C GLY A 47 -12.87 7.99 6.70
N LEU A 48 -13.28 6.91 6.01
CA LEU A 48 -13.16 5.55 6.52
C LEU A 48 -11.70 5.08 6.54
N ALA A 49 -11.35 4.29 7.56
CA ALA A 49 -10.06 3.61 7.64
C ALA A 49 -9.89 2.62 6.47
N VAL A 50 -8.67 2.41 6.00
CA VAL A 50 -8.41 1.53 4.84
C VAL A 50 -8.90 0.10 5.05
N GLU A 51 -8.95 -0.40 6.30
CA GLU A 51 -9.52 -1.71 6.61
C GLU A 51 -11.05 -1.75 6.39
N ASP A 52 -11.75 -0.64 6.65
CA ASP A 52 -13.18 -0.50 6.35
C ASP A 52 -13.42 -0.42 4.84
N ILE A 53 -12.56 0.30 4.12
CA ILE A 53 -12.60 0.40 2.66
C ILE A 53 -12.38 -0.98 2.03
N ALA A 54 -11.39 -1.73 2.50
CA ALA A 54 -11.09 -3.07 2.00
C ALA A 54 -12.26 -4.04 2.23
N ARG A 55 -12.92 -3.94 3.38
CA ARG A 55 -14.17 -4.70 3.66
C ARG A 55 -15.30 -4.32 2.71
N ALA A 56 -15.49 -3.03 2.42
CA ALA A 56 -16.53 -2.58 1.50
C ALA A 56 -16.31 -3.11 0.07
N LEU A 57 -15.07 -3.01 -0.41
CA LEU A 57 -14.67 -3.52 -1.73
C LEU A 57 -14.61 -5.06 -1.81
N GLY A 58 -14.60 -5.75 -0.67
CA GLY A 58 -14.43 -7.21 -0.61
C GLY A 58 -13.06 -7.66 -1.10
N ARG A 59 -12.02 -6.85 -0.89
CA ARG A 59 -10.66 -7.06 -1.41
C ARG A 59 -9.63 -7.19 -0.27
N PRO A 60 -8.51 -7.90 -0.49
CA PRO A 60 -7.39 -7.90 0.45
C PRO A 60 -6.92 -6.49 0.78
N LEU A 61 -6.64 -6.25 2.07
CA LEU A 61 -6.15 -4.95 2.56
C LEU A 61 -4.93 -4.45 1.77
N GLY A 62 -3.97 -5.35 1.52
CA GLY A 62 -2.76 -5.01 0.78
C GLY A 62 -3.04 -4.48 -0.62
N GLU A 63 -3.89 -5.15 -1.39
CA GLU A 63 -4.26 -4.72 -2.75
C GLU A 63 -4.92 -3.34 -2.73
N VAL A 64 -5.79 -3.10 -1.75
CA VAL A 64 -6.49 -1.83 -1.57
C VAL A 64 -5.51 -0.71 -1.20
N VAL A 65 -4.52 -0.97 -0.35
CA VAL A 65 -3.47 0.02 -0.02
C VAL A 65 -2.69 0.41 -1.27
N VAL A 66 -2.26 -0.56 -2.07
CA VAL A 66 -1.53 -0.29 -3.33
C VAL A 66 -2.41 0.49 -4.30
N TYR A 67 -3.70 0.16 -4.39
CA TYR A 67 -4.63 0.89 -5.24
C TYR A 67 -4.85 2.33 -4.79
N ILE A 68 -4.99 2.57 -3.49
CA ILE A 68 -5.07 3.94 -2.94
C ILE A 68 -3.81 4.73 -3.30
N MET A 69 -2.62 4.13 -3.15
CA MET A 69 -1.37 4.80 -3.52
C MET A 69 -1.35 5.17 -5.00
N ASP A 70 -1.71 4.24 -5.90
CA ASP A 70 -1.80 4.49 -7.34
C ASP A 70 -2.81 5.60 -7.69
N GLN A 71 -3.99 5.61 -7.05
CA GLN A 71 -4.99 6.65 -7.29
C GLN A 71 -4.60 8.01 -6.70
N TRP A 72 -3.89 8.03 -5.58
CA TRP A 72 -3.35 9.25 -4.97
C TRP A 72 -2.24 9.86 -5.84
N GLU A 73 -1.31 9.04 -6.37
CA GLU A 73 -0.28 9.50 -7.30
C GLU A 73 -0.88 10.07 -8.60
N LYS A 74 -2.02 9.54 -9.04
CA LYS A 74 -2.79 10.05 -10.19
C LYS A 74 -3.58 11.33 -9.88
N GLY A 75 -3.65 11.77 -8.63
CA GLY A 75 -4.44 12.93 -8.20
C GLY A 75 -5.95 12.70 -8.17
N ASN A 76 -6.39 11.43 -8.19
CA ASN A 76 -7.80 11.07 -8.20
C ASN A 76 -8.42 11.04 -6.79
N LEU A 77 -7.59 10.98 -5.75
CA LEU A 77 -8.03 10.99 -4.36
C LEU A 77 -7.70 12.36 -3.73
N PRO A 78 -8.67 13.01 -3.08
CA PRO A 78 -8.41 14.26 -2.36
C PRO A 78 -7.57 13.99 -1.10
N ASP A 79 -6.80 14.99 -0.67
CA ASP A 79 -6.13 14.94 0.62
C ASP A 79 -7.15 14.83 1.76
N ARG A 80 -6.84 14.02 2.78
CA ARG A 80 -7.72 13.83 3.94
C ARG A 80 -6.98 13.78 5.27
N PRO A 81 -7.60 14.21 6.38
CA PRO A 81 -7.06 14.02 7.72
C PRO A 81 -6.84 12.54 8.02
N ASN A 82 -5.75 12.23 8.72
CA ASN A 82 -5.35 10.88 9.15
C ASN A 82 -5.02 9.88 8.02
N GLY A 83 -4.90 10.31 6.76
CA GLY A 83 -4.37 9.48 5.66
C GLY A 83 -5.03 8.10 5.57
N LEU A 84 -4.23 7.03 5.48
CA LEU A 84 -4.73 5.64 5.45
C LEU A 84 -5.54 5.24 6.69
N TRP A 85 -5.23 5.82 7.85
CA TRP A 85 -5.82 5.41 9.14
C TRP A 85 -7.26 5.89 9.33
N GLY A 86 -7.64 7.01 8.70
CA GLY A 86 -9.01 7.52 8.69
C GLY A 86 -9.70 7.53 10.07
N ARG A 87 -11.01 7.32 10.07
CA ARG A 87 -11.87 7.03 11.22
C ARG A 87 -12.38 5.60 11.07
N ARG A 88 -12.36 4.82 12.14
CA ARG A 88 -12.97 3.48 12.14
C ARG A 88 -14.48 3.59 12.11
N LYS A 89 -15.14 2.78 11.29
CA LYS A 89 -16.58 2.59 11.37
C LYS A 89 -16.88 1.87 12.70
N ARG A 90 -17.64 2.51 13.59
CA ARG A 90 -18.18 1.81 14.77
C ARG A 90 -19.23 0.82 14.27
N ALA A 91 -19.08 -0.44 14.69
CA ALA A 91 -20.04 -1.52 14.43
C ALA A 91 -21.39 -1.21 15.08
#